data_AF-A0A7C4BGV2-F1
#
_entry.id   AF-A0A7C4BGV2-F1
#
_cell.length_a   1.000
_cell.length_b   1.000
_cell.length_c   1.000
_cell.angle_alpha   90.00
_cell.angle_beta   90.00
_cell.angle_gamma   90.00
#
_symmetry.space_group_name_H-M   'P 1'
#
loop_
_entity.id
_entity.type
_entity.pdbx_description
1 polymer ?
#
loop_
_entity_poly.entity_id
_entity_poly.type
_entity_poly.pdbx_seq_one_letter_code
_entity_poly.pdbx_strand_id
1 'polypeptide(L)'
;MQNTASVANGKKNSRVNSPDGLFWLVLAAGVAADQASKMAVLRLVPASGISVFPWLSLTPVRNRGISFGLFSSGVLTVPVIVVSVVVLLALVLHRRARASRPPSVRFGMGMIAAGICGNLIDRVYRGGVVDFLDFRVWPVFNLADSLIVTGVFLLLFLRLTVRHAS
;
A
#
# COMPACT_ATOMS: atom_id res chain seq x y z
N MET A 1 22.56 44.18 40.70
CA MET A 1 21.15 44.56 40.52
C MET A 1 20.73 44.14 39.13
N GLN A 2 19.75 43.24 39.04
CA GLN A 2 19.16 42.74 37.81
C GLN A 2 18.44 43.89 37.08
N ASN A 3 18.48 43.94 35.75
CA ASN A 3 17.33 44.46 35.01
C ASN A 3 16.96 43.50 33.88
N THR A 4 15.94 42.72 34.22
CA THR A 4 15.12 41.85 33.41
C THR A 4 14.08 42.68 32.66
N ALA A 5 14.08 42.65 31.32
CA ALA A 5 12.85 42.60 30.51
C ALA A 5 13.19 42.76 29.02
N SER A 6 12.45 42.00 28.21
CA SER A 6 12.34 42.13 26.75
C SER A 6 13.47 41.51 25.93
N VAL A 7 13.41 40.19 25.75
CA VAL A 7 13.03 39.64 24.43
C VAL A 7 12.23 38.36 24.70
N ALA A 8 10.95 38.54 24.98
CA ALA A 8 9.99 37.49 24.69
C ALA A 8 9.87 37.35 23.16
N ASN A 9 9.44 36.16 22.75
CA ASN A 9 8.79 35.89 21.46
C ASN A 9 9.69 35.35 20.35
N GLY A 10 9.86 34.03 20.36
CA GLY A 10 10.48 33.29 19.28
C GLY A 10 10.20 31.80 19.28
N LYS A 11 9.13 31.31 19.96
CA LYS A 11 8.60 29.99 19.62
C LYS A 11 7.91 30.14 18.27
N LYS A 12 8.70 30.12 17.19
CA LYS A 12 8.21 29.83 15.84
C LYS A 12 7.56 28.46 15.97
N ASN A 13 6.25 28.49 16.14
CA ASN A 13 5.38 27.35 15.95
C ASN A 13 5.38 27.10 14.44
N SER A 14 6.51 26.63 13.91
CA SER A 14 6.57 26.04 12.60
C SER A 14 5.70 24.80 12.71
N ARG A 15 4.44 24.93 12.30
CA ARG A 15 3.69 23.78 11.82
C ARG A 15 4.63 23.12 10.84
N VAL A 16 5.25 22.03 11.26
CA VAL A 16 5.98 21.15 10.36
C VAL A 16 4.87 20.62 9.47
N ASN A 17 4.57 21.35 8.39
CA ASN A 17 3.87 20.79 7.25
C ASN A 17 4.84 19.74 6.73
N SER A 18 4.83 18.57 7.38
CA SER A 18 5.77 17.52 7.05
C SER A 18 5.43 17.15 5.62
N PRO A 19 6.42 17.18 4.71
CA PRO A 19 6.24 16.77 3.32
C PRO A 19 5.69 15.33 3.17
N ASP A 20 5.60 14.60 4.29
CA ASP A 20 5.05 13.27 4.52
C ASP A 20 3.52 13.18 4.43
N GLY A 21 2.79 14.29 4.46
CA GLY A 21 1.31 14.27 4.41
C GLY A 21 0.77 13.50 3.21
N LEU A 22 1.42 13.63 2.04
CA LEU A 22 1.05 12.90 0.83
C LEU A 22 1.23 11.39 0.97
N PHE A 23 2.31 10.93 1.60
CA PHE A 23 2.52 9.49 1.82
C PHE A 23 1.38 8.90 2.65
N TRP A 24 1.03 9.56 3.76
CA TRP A 24 -0.02 9.09 4.66
C TRP A 24 -1.40 9.19 4.02
N LEU A 25 -1.67 10.24 3.25
CA LEU A 25 -2.92 10.39 2.50
C LEU A 25 -3.10 9.26 1.49
N VAL A 26 -2.07 8.96 0.68
CA VAL A 26 -2.11 7.87 -0.30
C VAL A 26 -2.23 6.52 0.40
N LEU A 27 -1.51 6.31 1.51
CA LEU A 27 -1.62 5.10 2.31
C LEU A 27 -3.05 4.90 2.79
N ALA A 28 -3.62 5.89 3.47
CA ALA A 28 -4.96 5.79 4.05
C ALA A 28 -6.03 5.63 2.96
N ALA A 29 -5.97 6.42 1.89
CA ALA A 29 -6.92 6.33 0.78
C ALA A 29 -6.82 4.98 0.06
N GLY A 30 -5.60 4.48 -0.19
CA GLY A 30 -5.39 3.19 -0.84
C GLY A 30 -5.89 2.01 0.00
N VAL A 31 -5.64 2.01 1.31
CA VAL A 31 -6.18 0.98 2.22
C VAL A 31 -7.70 1.04 2.27
N ALA A 32 -8.28 2.23 2.38
CA ALA A 32 -9.74 2.40 2.39
C ALA A 32 -10.38 1.90 1.09
N ALA A 33 -9.80 2.23 -0.06
CA ALA A 33 -10.26 1.76 -1.36
C ALA A 33 -10.16 0.23 -1.49
N ASP A 34 -9.03 -0.37 -1.10
CA ASP A 34 -8.85 -1.83 -1.13
C ASP A 34 -9.89 -2.54 -0.26
N GLN A 35 -10.02 -2.13 1.01
CA GLN A 35 -10.97 -2.78 1.93
C GLN A 35 -12.43 -2.55 1.53
N ALA A 36 -12.78 -1.38 1.00
CA ALA A 36 -14.11 -1.12 0.46
C ALA A 36 -14.40 -2.01 -0.75
N SER A 37 -13.45 -2.15 -1.68
CA SER A 37 -13.61 -3.02 -2.86
C SER A 37 -13.81 -4.49 -2.48
N LYS A 38 -12.99 -5.01 -1.55
CA LYS A 38 -13.11 -6.39 -1.04
C LYS A 38 -14.42 -6.62 -0.33
N MET A 39 -14.86 -5.66 0.50
CA MET A 39 -16.14 -5.75 1.19
C MET A 39 -17.32 -5.73 0.21
N ALA A 40 -17.27 -4.87 -0.82
CA ALA A 40 -18.30 -4.81 -1.85
C ALA A 40 -18.40 -6.14 -2.59
N VAL A 41 -17.27 -6.70 -3.04
CA VAL A 41 -17.24 -7.98 -3.73
C VAL A 41 -17.79 -9.11 -2.85
N LEU A 42 -17.34 -9.21 -1.60
CA LEU A 42 -17.83 -10.26 -0.68
C LEU A 42 -19.33 -10.18 -0.39
N ARG A 43 -19.96 -9.01 -0.53
CA ARG A 43 -21.39 -8.80 -0.26
C ARG A 43 -22.27 -8.91 -1.49
N LEU A 44 -21.78 -8.45 -2.63
CA LEU A 44 -22.58 -8.21 -3.83
C LEU A 44 -22.33 -9.23 -4.93
N VAL A 45 -21.18 -9.91 -4.91
CA VAL A 45 -20.78 -10.85 -5.97
C VAL A 45 -20.99 -12.29 -5.48
N PRO A 46 -21.77 -13.11 -6.20
CA PRO A 46 -21.89 -14.55 -5.92
C PRO A 46 -20.53 -15.25 -5.93
N ALA A 47 -20.42 -16.36 -5.20
CA ALA A 47 -19.19 -17.16 -5.17
C ALA A 47 -18.79 -17.71 -6.55
N SER A 48 -19.75 -17.88 -7.47
CA SER A 48 -19.50 -18.27 -8.87
C SER A 48 -18.90 -17.14 -9.72
N GLY A 49 -18.83 -15.92 -9.20
CA GLY A 49 -18.40 -14.73 -9.91
C GLY A 49 -19.45 -14.14 -10.86
N ILE A 50 -19.16 -12.94 -11.37
CA ILE A 50 -19.94 -12.24 -12.41
C ILE A 50 -19.01 -11.74 -13.52
N SER A 51 -19.43 -11.85 -14.78
CA SER A 51 -18.70 -11.26 -15.90
C SER A 51 -19.06 -9.78 -15.99
N VAL A 52 -18.07 -8.89 -15.94
CA VAL A 52 -18.27 -7.43 -16.12
C VAL A 52 -18.01 -7.05 -17.58
N PHE A 53 -16.94 -7.61 -18.15
CA PHE A 53 -16.61 -7.55 -19.58
C PHE A 53 -16.29 -8.96 -20.09
N PRO A 54 -16.19 -9.17 -21.42
CA PRO A 54 -15.79 -10.47 -21.96
C PRO A 54 -14.44 -10.98 -21.43
N TRP A 55 -13.51 -10.06 -21.14
CA TRP A 55 -12.16 -10.32 -20.64
C TRP A 55 -11.98 -10.04 -19.15
N LEU A 56 -13.02 -9.61 -18.43
CA LEU A 56 -12.95 -9.30 -16.99
C LEU A 56 -14.17 -9.82 -16.25
N SER A 57 -13.90 -10.66 -15.26
CA SER A 57 -14.86 -11.11 -14.28
C SER A 57 -14.49 -10.60 -12.89
N LEU A 58 -15.50 -10.46 -12.04
CA LEU A 58 -15.31 -10.37 -10.59
C LEU A 58 -15.56 -11.77 -10.02
N THR A 59 -14.50 -12.43 -9.59
CA THR A 59 -14.56 -13.81 -9.08
C THR A 59 -13.97 -13.84 -7.66
N PRO A 60 -14.79 -13.85 -6.60
CA PRO A 60 -14.28 -13.81 -5.23
C PRO A 60 -13.50 -15.09 -4.89
N VAL A 61 -12.19 -14.97 -4.69
CA VAL A 61 -11.29 -16.05 -4.32
C VAL A 61 -10.62 -15.72 -3.00
N ARG A 62 -10.60 -16.66 -2.05
CA ARG A 62 -9.83 -16.51 -0.82
C ARG A 62 -8.47 -17.20 -0.95
N ASN A 63 -7.41 -16.40 -1.09
CA ASN A 63 -6.05 -16.88 -1.25
C ASN A 63 -5.32 -17.01 0.10
N ARG A 64 -4.91 -18.23 0.45
CA ARG A 64 -4.15 -18.54 1.68
C ARG A 64 -2.64 -18.66 1.44
N GLY A 65 -2.19 -18.59 0.19
CA GLY A 65 -0.77 -18.65 -0.19
C GLY A 65 -0.12 -17.27 -0.31
N ILE A 66 1.01 -17.25 -1.04
CA ILE A 66 1.57 -16.02 -1.61
C ILE A 66 0.75 -15.65 -2.86
N SER A 67 0.78 -14.39 -3.30
CA SER A 67 0.22 -13.98 -4.59
C SER A 67 0.61 -14.99 -5.70
N PHE A 68 -0.31 -15.24 -6.64
CA PHE A 68 -0.21 -16.25 -7.71
C PHE A 68 -0.38 -17.73 -7.29
N GLY A 69 -0.90 -18.03 -6.10
CA GLY A 69 -1.18 -19.41 -5.69
C GLY A 69 0.08 -20.24 -5.43
N LEU A 70 1.24 -19.58 -5.29
CA LEU A 70 2.48 -20.24 -4.90
C LEU A 70 2.38 -20.64 -3.42
N PHE A 71 2.62 -21.92 -3.14
CA PHE A 71 2.70 -22.51 -1.80
C PHE A 71 1.43 -22.38 -0.94
N SER A 72 0.30 -22.82 -1.47
CA SER A 72 -1.06 -22.75 -0.88
C SER A 72 -1.30 -23.61 0.39
N SER A 73 -0.28 -24.25 0.97
CA SER A 73 -0.43 -25.21 2.08
C SER A 73 -0.79 -24.58 3.44
N GLY A 74 -1.11 -23.29 3.50
CA GLY A 74 -1.44 -22.56 4.74
C GLY A 74 -0.23 -22.26 5.64
N VAL A 75 0.85 -23.03 5.50
CA VAL A 75 2.13 -22.90 6.22
C VAL A 75 2.78 -21.52 6.03
N LEU A 76 2.46 -20.83 4.93
CA LEU A 76 3.07 -19.54 4.60
C LEU A 76 2.35 -18.30 5.14
N THR A 77 1.21 -18.45 5.83
CA THR A 77 0.47 -17.29 6.35
C THR A 77 1.34 -16.44 7.28
N VAL A 78 2.02 -17.07 8.24
CA VAL A 78 2.89 -16.38 9.21
C VAL A 78 4.14 -15.78 8.55
N PRO A 79 4.94 -16.52 7.74
CA PRO A 79 6.06 -15.94 7.00
C PRO A 79 5.69 -14.71 6.16
N VAL A 80 4.56 -14.75 5.45
CA VAL A 80 4.13 -13.62 4.59
C VAL A 80 3.75 -12.41 5.43
N ILE A 81 3.07 -12.61 6.57
CA ILE A 81 2.78 -11.54 7.52
C ILE A 81 4.09 -10.89 8.01
N VAL A 82 5.06 -11.71 8.44
CA VAL A 82 6.35 -11.22 8.95
C VAL A 82 7.09 -10.40 7.89
N VAL A 83 7.23 -10.92 6.67
CA VAL A 83 7.88 -10.20 5.57
C VAL A 83 7.15 -8.89 5.25
N SER A 84 5.81 -8.91 5.22
CA SER A 84 5.00 -7.72 4.98
C SER A 84 5.26 -6.62 6.02
N VAL A 85 5.30 -6.99 7.30
CA VAL A 85 5.60 -6.07 8.40
C VAL A 85 7.02 -5.50 8.30
N VAL A 86 8.01 -6.34 7.98
CA VAL A 86 9.40 -5.91 7.81
C VAL A 86 9.53 -4.90 6.66
N VAL A 87 8.92 -5.17 5.51
CA VAL A 87 8.94 -4.26 4.35
C VAL A 87 8.23 -2.95 4.68
N LEU A 88 7.08 -3.00 5.35
CA LEU A 88 6.35 -1.80 5.76
C LEU A 88 7.19 -0.94 6.72
N LEU A 89 7.83 -1.56 7.71
CA LEU A 89 8.73 -0.88 8.63
C LEU A 89 9.91 -0.25 7.87
N ALA A 90 10.53 -0.99 6.96
CA ALA A 90 11.61 -0.48 6.12
C ALA A 90 11.16 0.75 5.31
N LEU A 91 9.97 0.73 4.70
CA LEU A 91 9.41 1.89 3.98
C LEU A 91 9.20 3.09 4.91
N VAL A 92 8.65 2.86 6.10
CA VAL A 92 8.37 3.91 7.09
C VAL A 92 9.66 4.50 7.69
N LEU A 93 10.71 3.72 7.86
CA LEU A 93 12.00 4.23 8.31
C LEU A 93 12.73 4.94 7.16
N HIS A 94 12.74 4.33 5.97
CA HIS A 94 13.41 4.87 4.81
C HIS A 94 12.80 6.21 4.35
N ARG A 95 11.49 6.44 4.52
CA ARG A 95 10.87 7.74 4.21
C ARG A 95 11.39 8.84 5.13
N ARG A 96 11.57 8.55 6.43
CA ARG A 96 12.04 9.52 7.43
C ARG A 96 13.50 9.91 7.21
N ALA A 97 14.33 8.97 6.75
CA ALA A 97 15.75 9.19 6.51
C ALA A 97 16.06 10.19 5.38
N ARG A 98 15.10 10.52 4.50
CA ARG A 98 15.31 11.50 3.40
C ARG A 98 14.08 12.40 3.20
N ALA A 99 13.93 13.39 4.07
CA ALA A 99 12.82 14.34 4.07
C ALA A 99 12.63 15.07 2.71
N SER A 100 13.70 15.27 1.93
CA SER A 100 13.70 16.04 0.67
C SER A 100 13.29 15.26 -0.59
N ARG A 101 12.62 14.11 -0.47
CA ARG A 101 12.21 13.33 -1.65
C ARG A 101 11.14 14.04 -2.50
N PRO A 102 11.16 13.86 -3.83
CA PRO A 102 10.12 14.42 -4.68
C PRO A 102 8.74 13.80 -4.34
N PRO A 103 7.64 14.54 -4.54
CA PRO A 103 6.28 14.06 -4.25
C PRO A 103 5.96 12.72 -4.94
N SER A 104 6.46 12.50 -6.15
CA SER A 104 6.28 11.26 -6.91
C SER A 104 6.84 10.03 -6.19
N VAL A 105 7.98 10.15 -5.51
CA VAL A 105 8.54 9.05 -4.71
C VAL A 105 7.68 8.80 -3.47
N ARG A 106 7.19 9.86 -2.81
CA ARG A 106 6.29 9.70 -1.65
C ARG A 106 4.96 9.05 -2.04
N PHE A 107 4.43 9.41 -3.21
CA PHE A 107 3.24 8.80 -3.80
C PHE A 107 3.47 7.30 -4.04
N GLY A 108 4.54 6.91 -4.74
CA GLY A 108 4.87 5.50 -4.99
C GLY A 108 5.09 4.70 -3.70
N MET A 109 5.81 5.26 -2.72
CA MET A 109 5.98 4.62 -1.41
C MET A 109 4.64 4.45 -0.68
N GLY A 110 3.75 5.43 -0.77
CA GLY A 110 2.41 5.38 -0.19
C GLY A 110 1.54 4.30 -0.82
N MET A 111 1.61 4.10 -2.14
CA MET A 111 0.90 3.04 -2.84
C MET A 111 1.37 1.64 -2.41
N ILE A 112 2.69 1.43 -2.34
CA ILE A 112 3.25 0.14 -1.90
C ILE A 112 2.81 -0.14 -0.46
N ALA A 113 2.93 0.84 0.44
CA ALA A 113 2.51 0.69 1.82
C ALA A 113 1.00 0.42 1.95
N ALA A 114 0.17 1.09 1.14
CA ALA A 114 -1.27 0.86 1.12
C ALA A 114 -1.61 -0.59 0.75
N GLY A 115 -1.00 -1.12 -0.32
CA GLY A 115 -1.27 -2.49 -0.75
C GLY A 115 -0.77 -3.55 0.23
N ILE A 116 0.42 -3.34 0.82
CA ILE A 116 0.92 -4.22 1.90
C ILE A 116 -0.07 -4.24 3.08
N CYS A 117 -0.51 -3.06 3.54
CA CYS A 117 -1.47 -2.94 4.64
C CYS A 117 -2.82 -3.61 4.30
N GLY A 118 -3.38 -3.37 3.12
CA GLY A 118 -4.66 -3.97 2.71
C GLY A 118 -4.62 -5.50 2.70
N ASN A 119 -3.56 -6.09 2.16
CA ASN A 119 -3.37 -7.54 2.15
C ASN A 119 -3.01 -8.11 3.53
N LEU A 120 -2.36 -7.34 4.41
CA LEU A 120 -2.07 -7.74 5.78
C LEU A 120 -3.35 -7.76 6.64
N ILE A 121 -4.22 -6.75 6.50
CA ILE A 121 -5.53 -6.70 7.16
C ILE A 121 -6.31 -7.97 6.85
N ASP A 122 -6.42 -8.37 5.57
CA ASP A 122 -7.11 -9.60 5.20
C ASP A 122 -6.52 -10.85 5.86
N ARG A 123 -5.19 -10.98 5.88
CA ARG A 123 -4.53 -12.15 6.49
C ARG A 123 -4.82 -12.25 7.98
N VAL A 124 -4.82 -11.13 8.69
CA VAL A 124 -5.11 -11.08 10.13
C VAL A 124 -6.59 -11.34 10.42
N TYR A 125 -7.51 -10.70 9.69
CA TYR A 125 -8.95 -10.74 10.01
C TYR A 125 -9.72 -11.86 9.31
N ARG A 126 -9.25 -12.32 8.13
CA ARG A 126 -9.98 -13.26 7.25
C ARG A 126 -9.25 -14.58 7.04
N GLY A 127 -8.02 -14.72 7.56
CA GLY A 127 -7.18 -15.92 7.42
C GLY A 127 -6.67 -16.16 5.99
N GLY A 128 -6.70 -15.14 5.14
CA GLY A 128 -6.32 -15.19 3.73
C GLY A 128 -6.75 -13.91 3.02
N VAL A 129 -6.15 -13.64 1.86
CA VAL A 129 -6.43 -12.44 1.05
C VAL A 129 -7.68 -12.65 0.18
N VAL A 130 -8.49 -11.61 0.04
CA VAL A 130 -9.64 -11.62 -0.87
C VAL A 130 -9.19 -11.10 -2.24
N ASP A 131 -9.03 -12.01 -3.18
CA ASP A 131 -8.73 -11.72 -4.59
C ASP A 131 -10.04 -11.74 -5.38
N PHE A 132 -10.16 -10.89 -6.40
CA PHE A 132 -11.42 -10.78 -7.15
C PHE A 132 -11.33 -10.32 -8.59
N LEU A 133 -10.24 -9.68 -9.02
CA LEU A 133 -10.05 -9.24 -10.40
C LEU A 133 -9.56 -10.42 -11.23
N ASP A 134 -10.44 -10.96 -12.07
CA ASP A 134 -10.21 -12.16 -12.87
C ASP A 134 -10.21 -11.82 -14.36
N PHE A 135 -9.02 -11.79 -14.96
CA PHE A 135 -8.82 -11.51 -16.38
C PHE A 135 -8.78 -12.79 -17.24
N ARG A 136 -9.03 -13.97 -16.66
CA ARG A 136 -9.03 -15.31 -17.30
C ARG A 136 -7.68 -15.80 -17.84
N VAL A 137 -6.78 -14.90 -18.23
CA VAL A 137 -5.43 -15.20 -18.75
C VAL A 137 -4.32 -14.95 -17.73
N TRP A 138 -4.68 -14.43 -16.56
CA TRP A 138 -3.77 -14.05 -15.48
C TRP A 138 -4.37 -14.45 -14.13
N PRO A 139 -3.56 -14.84 -13.13
CA PRO A 139 -4.10 -15.23 -11.83
C PRO A 139 -4.90 -14.11 -11.18
N VAL A 140 -5.98 -14.47 -10.47
CA VAL A 140 -6.87 -13.51 -9.82
C VAL A 140 -6.09 -12.69 -8.79
N PHE A 141 -6.31 -11.37 -8.79
CA PHE A 141 -5.63 -10.43 -7.89
C PHE A 141 -6.61 -9.39 -7.34
N ASN A 142 -6.12 -8.44 -6.56
CA ASN A 142 -6.94 -7.37 -5.98
C ASN A 142 -6.34 -5.96 -6.17
N LEU A 143 -7.02 -4.97 -5.62
CA LEU A 143 -6.58 -3.59 -5.69
C LEU A 143 -5.26 -3.37 -4.92
N ALA A 144 -5.08 -3.97 -3.74
CA ALA A 144 -3.82 -3.94 -3.02
C ALA A 144 -2.62 -4.45 -3.84
N ASP A 145 -2.77 -5.54 -4.61
CA ASP A 145 -1.70 -6.04 -5.49
C ASP A 145 -1.38 -5.02 -6.60
N SER A 146 -2.41 -4.41 -7.18
CA SER A 146 -2.28 -3.37 -8.21
C SER A 146 -1.54 -2.13 -7.68
N LEU A 147 -1.82 -1.73 -6.43
CA LEU A 147 -1.12 -0.63 -5.75
C LEU A 147 0.36 -0.94 -5.53
N ILE A 148 0.69 -2.17 -5.13
CA ILE A 148 2.08 -2.61 -4.96
C ILE A 148 2.82 -2.57 -6.30
N VAL A 149 2.29 -3.21 -7.34
CA VAL A 149 2.94 -3.30 -8.66
C VAL A 149 3.15 -1.91 -9.25
N THR A 150 2.10 -1.08 -9.25
CA THR A 150 2.18 0.28 -9.82
C THR A 150 3.13 1.16 -9.02
N GLY A 151 3.12 1.07 -7.69
CA GLY A 151 4.03 1.81 -6.83
C GLY A 151 5.50 1.41 -7.05
N VAL A 152 5.77 0.10 -7.15
CA VAL A 152 7.13 -0.40 -7.47
C VAL A 152 7.58 0.08 -8.84
N PHE A 153 6.73 -0.07 -9.86
CA PHE A 153 7.02 0.39 -11.21
C PHE A 153 7.35 1.89 -11.26
N LEU A 154 6.55 2.73 -10.59
CA LEU A 154 6.78 4.16 -10.49
C LEU A 154 8.15 4.47 -9.85
N LEU A 155 8.49 3.81 -8.74
CA LEU A 155 9.78 4.05 -8.08
C LEU A 155 10.98 3.61 -8.93
N LEU A 156 10.85 2.50 -9.66
CA LEU A 156 11.89 2.04 -10.59
C LEU A 156 12.05 3.00 -11.76
N PHE A 157 10.94 3.41 -12.38
CA PHE A 157 10.94 4.38 -13.48
C PHE A 157 11.62 5.68 -13.09
N LEU A 158 11.25 6.27 -11.95
CA LEU A 158 11.86 7.50 -11.43
C LEU A 158 13.36 7.34 -11.17
N ARG A 159 13.79 6.15 -10.71
CA ARG A 159 15.22 5.89 -10.46
C ARG A 159 16.02 5.78 -11.75
N LEU A 160 15.44 5.24 -12.81
CA LEU A 160 16.09 5.11 -14.12
C LEU A 160 16.20 6.47 -14.81
N THR A 161 15.14 7.29 -14.79
CA THR A 161 15.16 8.61 -15.43
C THR A 161 16.13 9.58 -14.77
N VAL A 162 16.30 9.52 -13.45
CA VAL A 162 17.26 10.39 -12.74
C VAL A 162 18.71 10.03 -13.08
N ARG A 163 19.02 8.76 -13.39
CA ARG A 163 20.37 8.30 -13.74
C ARG A 163 20.85 8.73 -15.12
N HIS A 164 19.93 9.04 -16.03
CA HIS A 164 20.28 9.49 -17.39
C HIS A 164 20.45 11.01 -17.52
N ALA A 165 20.12 11.77 -16.47
CA ALA A 165 20.23 13.23 -16.45
C ALA A 165 21.49 13.73 -15.68
N SER A 166 22.39 12.82 -15.29
CA SER A 166 23.63 13.07 -14.55
C SER A 166 24.81 12.46 -15.27
#